data_AF-A0A925THC6-F1
#
_entry.id   AF-A0A925THC6-F1
#
_cell.length_a   1.000
_cell.length_b   1.000
_cell.length_c   1.000
_cell.angle_alpha   90.00
_cell.angle_beta   90.00
_cell.angle_gamma   90.00
#
_symmetry.space_group_name_H-M   'P 1'
#
loop_
_entity.id
_entity.type
_entity.pdbx_description
1 polymer ?
#
loop_
_entity_poly.entity_id
_entity_poly.type
_entity_poly.pdbx_seq_one_letter_code
_entity_poly.pdbx_strand_id
1 'polypeptide(L)'
;MIERIDRFISSIEKRKVEPDHWEGHCTKLAIADIGNGRVERAEAKIILARTPTELRVTCEPLDVLPNSRNPTIAELRAELERIKSQAPN
;
A
#
# COMPACT_ATOMS: atom_id res chain seq x y z
N MET A 1 -12.66 3.66 -2.58
CA MET A 1 -11.39 3.39 -1.85
C MET A 1 -10.28 2.88 -2.77
N ILE A 2 -10.56 1.92 -3.66
CA ILE A 2 -9.61 1.48 -4.71
C ILE A 2 -8.97 2.67 -5.46
N GLU A 3 -9.75 3.66 -5.88
CA GLU A 3 -9.25 4.87 -6.56
C GLU A 3 -8.31 5.74 -5.70
N ARG A 4 -8.38 5.64 -4.37
CA ARG A 4 -7.43 6.34 -3.48
C ARG A 4 -6.09 5.63 -3.46
N ILE A 5 -6.09 4.29 -3.41
CA ILE A 5 -4.88 3.47 -3.52
C ILE A 5 -4.24 3.69 -4.89
N ASP A 6 -5.04 3.67 -5.96
CA ASP A 6 -4.61 3.90 -7.33
C ASP A 6 -3.90 5.26 -7.51
N ARG A 7 -4.51 6.33 -6.99
CA ARG A 7 -3.91 7.67 -6.97
C ARG A 7 -2.60 7.72 -6.18
N PHE A 8 -2.50 6.97 -5.09
CA PHE A 8 -1.28 6.89 -4.30
C PHE A 8 -0.17 6.16 -5.06
N ILE A 9 -0.45 5.01 -5.66
CA ILE A 9 0.52 4.29 -6.51
C ILE A 9 0.97 5.18 -7.68
N SER A 10 0.04 5.87 -8.33
CA SER A 10 0.35 6.82 -9.41
C SER A 10 1.23 7.98 -8.93
N SER A 11 1.09 8.42 -7.68
CA SER A 11 1.96 9.42 -7.06
C SER A 11 3.39 8.90 -6.89
N ILE A 12 3.55 7.64 -6.48
CA ILE A 12 4.86 6.98 -6.36
C ILE A 12 5.51 6.90 -7.76
N GLU A 13 4.76 6.45 -8.77
CA GLU A 13 5.21 6.34 -10.17
C GLU A 13 5.73 7.66 -10.72
N LYS A 14 5.04 8.77 -10.43
CA LYS A 14 5.45 10.10 -10.88
C LYS A 14 6.82 10.52 -10.34
N ARG A 15 7.23 10.00 -9.18
CA ARG A 15 8.57 10.25 -8.61
C ARG A 15 9.67 9.49 -9.36
N LYS A 16 9.33 8.55 -10.24
CA LYS A 16 10.26 7.70 -11.00
C LYS A 16 11.25 6.92 -10.10
N VAL A 17 10.80 6.58 -8.90
CA VAL A 17 11.53 5.79 -7.91
C VAL A 17 10.61 4.74 -7.34
N GLU A 18 11.17 3.59 -6.95
CA GLU A 18 10.41 2.58 -6.22
C GLU A 18 9.93 3.11 -4.88
N PRO A 19 8.79 2.62 -4.37
CA PRO A 19 8.34 2.99 -3.04
C PRO A 19 9.40 2.61 -2.02
N ASP A 20 9.58 3.45 -1.01
CA ASP A 20 10.40 3.07 0.13
C ASP A 20 9.75 1.88 0.88
N HIS A 21 10.49 1.30 1.83
CA HIS A 21 10.01 0.15 2.61
C HIS A 21 8.66 0.43 3.29
N TRP A 22 8.49 1.63 3.84
CA TRP A 22 7.30 2.02 4.57
C TRP A 22 6.10 2.20 3.63
N GLU A 23 6.29 2.94 2.54
CA GLU A 23 5.28 3.16 1.51
C GLU A 23 4.83 1.85 0.90
N GLY A 24 5.78 0.99 0.52
CA GLY A 24 5.51 -0.32 -0.05
C GLY A 24 4.74 -1.23 0.91
N HIS A 25 5.20 -1.32 2.15
CA HIS A 25 4.55 -2.15 3.18
C HIS A 25 3.12 -1.68 3.48
N CYS A 26 2.93 -0.39 3.73
CA CYS A 26 1.61 0.16 4.04
C CYS A 26 0.65 0.03 2.86
N THR A 27 1.13 0.23 1.63
CA THR A 27 0.30 0.07 0.42
C THR A 27 -0.11 -1.39 0.21
N LYS A 28 0.82 -2.33 0.39
CA LYS A 28 0.52 -3.77 0.30
C LYS A 28 -0.54 -4.19 1.33
N LEU A 29 -0.42 -3.72 2.57
CA LEU A 29 -1.43 -3.97 3.60
C LEU A 29 -2.79 -3.34 3.25
N ALA A 30 -2.79 -2.12 2.70
CA ALA A 30 -4.02 -1.47 2.26
C ALA A 30 -4.73 -2.26 1.14
N ILE A 31 -3.96 -2.73 0.16
CA ILE A 31 -4.45 -3.58 -0.93
C ILE A 31 -5.05 -4.87 -0.35
N ALA A 32 -4.33 -5.55 0.55
CA ALA A 32 -4.83 -6.76 1.20
C ALA A 32 -6.11 -6.51 2.03
N ASP A 33 -6.18 -5.41 2.80
CA ASP A 33 -7.37 -5.06 3.58
C ASP A 33 -8.57 -4.76 2.66
N ILE A 34 -8.38 -4.10 1.50
CA ILE A 34 -9.45 -3.92 0.50
C ILE A 34 -9.92 -5.25 -0.08
N GLY A 35 -9.01 -6.14 -0.44
CA GLY A 35 -9.37 -7.48 -0.96
C GLY A 35 -10.18 -8.30 0.05
N ASN A 36 -10.08 -7.99 1.34
CA ASN A 36 -10.85 -8.60 2.41
C ASN A 36 -12.11 -7.80 2.83
N GLY A 37 -12.47 -6.75 2.08
CA GLY A 37 -13.61 -5.87 2.41
C GLY A 37 -13.41 -4.96 3.62
N ARG A 38 -12.20 -4.86 4.16
CA ARG A 38 -11.87 -4.07 5.37
C ARG A 38 -11.50 -2.64 5.01
N VAL A 39 -12.46 -1.89 4.47
CA VAL A 39 -12.25 -0.56 3.86
C VAL A 39 -11.62 0.44 4.84
N GLU A 40 -12.09 0.50 6.09
CA GLU A 40 -11.56 1.42 7.10
C GLU A 40 -10.09 1.13 7.45
N ARG A 41 -9.74 -0.15 7.55
CA ARG A 41 -8.36 -0.58 7.83
C ARG A 41 -7.45 -0.22 6.66
N ALA A 42 -7.91 -0.45 5.43
CA ALA A 42 -7.17 -0.05 4.25
C ALA A 42 -6.96 1.47 4.18
N GLU A 43 -7.96 2.27 4.56
CA GLU A 43 -7.84 3.72 4.60
C GLU A 43 -6.79 4.18 5.63
N ALA A 44 -6.81 3.60 6.83
CA ALA A 44 -5.77 3.85 7.84
C ALA A 44 -4.37 3.51 7.31
N LYS A 45 -4.22 2.40 6.57
CA LYS A 45 -2.93 2.02 5.96
C LYS A 45 -2.47 2.98 4.86
N ILE A 46 -3.37 3.54 4.06
CA ILE A 46 -3.00 4.57 3.07
C ILE A 46 -2.62 5.89 3.74
N ILE A 47 -3.26 6.27 4.84
CA ILE A 47 -2.87 7.45 5.63
C ILE A 47 -1.44 7.25 6.16
N LEU A 48 -1.13 6.07 6.69
CA LEU A 48 0.22 5.72 7.10
C LEU A 48 1.21 5.80 5.93
N ALA A 49 0.89 5.20 4.77
CA ALA A 49 1.75 5.24 3.58
C ALA A 49 2.10 6.67 3.13
N ARG A 50 1.16 7.61 3.28
CA ARG A 50 1.33 9.03 2.92
C ARG A 50 2.06 9.86 3.97
N THR A 51 2.34 9.30 5.14
CA THR A 51 2.97 10.03 6.24
C THR A 51 4.41 10.42 5.83
N PRO A 52 4.76 11.72 5.87
CA PRO A 52 6.11 12.20 5.57
C PRO A 52 7.15 11.50 6.45
N THR A 53 8.34 11.27 5.91
CA THR A 53 9.40 10.52 6.61
C THR A 53 9.73 11.11 7.98
N GLU A 54 9.67 12.44 8.15
CA GLU A 54 9.97 13.09 9.43
C GLU A 54 8.90 12.82 10.52
N LEU A 55 7.71 12.38 10.12
CA LEU A 55 6.55 12.14 11.01
C LEU A 55 6.21 10.66 11.16
N ARG A 56 6.97 9.77 10.51
CA ARG A 56 6.78 8.32 10.65
C ARG A 56 7.26 7.90 12.03
N VAL A 57 6.33 7.83 12.97
CA VAL A 57 6.59 7.19 14.26
C VAL A 57 6.75 5.70 13.99
N THR A 58 7.94 5.17 14.29
CA THR A 58 8.19 3.72 14.30
C THR A 58 7.33 3.10 15.40
N CYS A 59 6.07 2.79 15.10
CA CYS A 59 5.36 1.78 15.86
C CYS A 59 6.11 0.47 15.63
N GLU A 60 6.55 -0.15 16.71
CA GLU A 60 7.27 -1.43 16.75
C GLU A 60 6.69 -2.47 15.78
N PRO A 61 7.54 -3.36 15.24
CA PRO A 61 7.21 -4.18 14.08
C PRO A 61 6.12 -5.19 14.44
N LEU A 62 4.94 -5.04 13.85
CA LEU A 62 3.98 -6.14 13.75
C LEU A 62 4.55 -7.15 12.75
N ASP A 63 5.29 -8.14 13.26
CA ASP A 63 5.71 -9.36 12.56
C ASP A 63 6.23 -9.15 11.13
N VAL A 64 7.25 -8.32 10.98
CA VAL A 64 7.96 -8.20 9.70
C VAL A 64 8.80 -9.46 9.52
N LEU A 65 8.27 -10.43 8.78
CA LEU A 65 9.05 -11.55 8.26
C LEU A 65 10.33 -10.99 7.59
N PRO A 66 11.54 -11.40 8.02
CA PRO A 66 12.81 -10.78 7.63
C PRO A 66 13.19 -10.95 6.15
N ASN A 67 12.33 -11.57 5.34
CA ASN A 67 12.52 -11.81 3.91
C ASN A 67 11.52 -11.05 3.00
N SER A 68 10.77 -10.11 3.54
CA SER A 68 9.81 -9.34 2.73
C SER A 68 10.56 -8.29 1.90
N ARG A 69 11.02 -8.69 0.71
CA ARG A 69 11.46 -7.75 -0.34
C ARG A 69 10.46 -6.60 -0.44
N ASN A 70 10.96 -5.36 -0.52
CA ASN A 70 10.12 -4.19 -0.76
C ASN A 70 9.31 -4.42 -2.04
N PRO A 71 7.98 -4.33 -1.99
CA PRO A 71 7.18 -4.51 -3.19
C PRO A 71 7.49 -3.37 -4.15
N THR A 72 7.73 -3.74 -5.39
CA THR A 72 7.89 -2.80 -6.50
C THR A 72 6.56 -2.14 -6.83
N ILE A 73 6.62 -1.00 -7.52
CA ILE A 73 5.41 -0.36 -8.06
C ILE A 73 4.61 -1.34 -8.92
N ALA A 74 5.30 -2.12 -9.76
CA ALA A 74 4.66 -3.08 -10.66
C ALA A 74 3.89 -4.16 -9.89
N GLU A 75 4.46 -4.66 -8.79
CA GLU A 75 3.79 -5.62 -7.91
C GLU A 75 2.56 -5.00 -7.24
N LEU A 76 2.67 -3.77 -6.71
CA LEU A 76 1.54 -3.07 -6.11
C LEU A 76 0.41 -2.82 -7.12
N ARG A 77 0.73 -2.44 -8.36
CA ARG A 77 -0.24 -2.30 -9.45
C ARG A 77 -0.90 -3.64 -9.76
N ALA A 78 -0.11 -4.69 -9.95
CA ALA A 78 -0.63 -6.01 -10.30
C ALA A 78 -1.59 -6.52 -9.23
N GLU A 79 -1.28 -6.34 -7.95
CA GLU A 79 -2.17 -6.72 -6.86
C GLU A 79 -3.45 -5.86 -6.81
N LEU A 80 -3.36 -4.55 -7.06
CA LEU A 80 -4.53 -3.67 -7.11
C LEU A 80 -5.46 -4.04 -8.28
N GLU A 81 -4.92 -4.29 -9.47
CA GLU A 81 -5.68 -4.71 -10.65
C GLU A 81 -6.35 -6.07 -10.44
N ARG A 82 -5.66 -7.02 -9.79
CA ARG A 82 -6.27 -8.30 -9.40
C ARG A 82 -7.50 -8.09 -8.52
N ILE A 83 -7.43 -7.19 -7.53
CA ILE A 83 -8.57 -6.91 -6.64
C ILE A 83 -9.70 -6.19 -7.39
N LYS A 84 -9.37 -5.22 -8.27
CA LYS A 84 -10.37 -4.58 -9.14
C LYS A 84 -11.15 -5.61 -9.96
N SER A 85 -10.46 -6.60 -10.51
CA SER A 85 -11.08 -7.68 -11.28
C SER A 85 -11.91 -8.67 -10.44
N GLN A 86 -11.72 -8.70 -9.12
CA GLN A 86 -12.41 -9.61 -8.19
C GLN A 86 -13.59 -8.95 -7.47
N ALA A 87 -13.70 -7.62 -7.48
CA ALA A 87 -14.84 -6.92 -6.92
C ALA A 87 -16.04 -7.02 -7.89
N PRO A 88 -17.13 -7.73 -7.53
CA PRO A 88 -18.36 -7.67 -8.32
C PRO A 88 -18.91 -6.23 -8.26
N ASN A 89 -19.32 -5.71 -9.42
CA ASN A 89 -20.09 -4.46 -9.53
C ASN A 89 -21.35 -4.49 -8.65
#